data_AF-A0A7C3T027-F1
#
_entry.id   AF-A0A7C3T027-F1
#
_cell.length_a   1.000
_cell.length_b   1.000
_cell.length_c   1.000
_cell.angle_alpha   90.00
_cell.angle_beta   90.00
_cell.angle_gamma   90.00
#
_symmetry.space_group_name_H-M   'P 1'
#
loop_
_entity.id
_entity.type
_entity.pdbx_description
1 polymer ?
#
loop_
_entity_poly.entity_id
_entity_poly.type
_entity_poly.pdbx_seq_one_letter_code
_entity_poly.pdbx_strand_id
1 'polypeptide(L)' 'MGKAFRAIVVREQEDGNFTRSIETRDTDELPPGDVLIRVHYTSVNYKDALSAIGNRGVTRNYPHTPGIDAA' A
#
# COMPACT_ATOMS: atom_id res chain seq x y z
N MET A 1 -21.88 1.88 0.63
CA MET A 1 -20.91 2.96 0.39
C MET A 1 -19.83 2.76 1.40
N GLY A 2 -18.68 2.32 0.93
CA GLY A 2 -17.49 2.20 1.77
C GLY A 2 -17.03 3.57 2.29
N LYS A 3 -16.06 3.50 3.18
CA LYS A 3 -15.51 4.65 3.88
C LYS A 3 -14.22 5.07 3.21
N ALA A 4 -14.06 6.37 2.99
CA ALA A 4 -12.82 6.93 2.51
C ALA A 4 -11.72 6.81 3.58
N PHE A 5 -10.51 6.42 3.18
CA PHE A 5 -9.32 6.41 4.01
C PHE A 5 -8.09 6.85 3.21
N ARG A 6 -7.01 7.26 3.89
CA ARG A 6 -5.75 7.62 3.24
C ARG A 6 -4.80 6.43 3.22
N ALA A 7 -4.14 6.21 2.10
CA ALA A 7 -3.14 5.17 1.92
C ALA A 7 -1.89 5.72 1.23
N ILE A 8 -0.72 5.18 1.56
CA ILE A 8 0.47 5.34 0.73
C ILE A 8 0.36 4.33 -0.40
N VAL A 9 0.38 4.79 -1.65
CA VAL A 9 0.24 3.94 -2.83
C VAL A 9 1.49 4.09 -3.69
N VAL A 10 2.04 2.95 -4.11
CA VAL A 10 3.17 2.84 -5.02
C VAL A 10 2.64 2.40 -6.38
N ARG A 11 3.02 3.11 -7.44
CA ARG A 11 2.65 2.81 -8.83
C ARG A 11 3.90 2.65 -9.68
N GLU A 12 3.93 1.61 -10.49
CA GLU A 12 4.86 1.44 -11.61
C GLU A 12 4.35 2.27 -12.79
N GLN A 13 5.23 3.11 -13.35
CA GLN A 13 4.97 3.93 -14.53
C GLN A 13 5.42 3.18 -15.79
N GLU A 14 4.96 3.62 -16.96
CA GLU A 14 5.28 2.98 -18.24
C GLU A 14 6.78 2.99 -18.57
N ASP A 15 7.52 3.98 -18.05
CA ASP A 15 8.97 4.12 -18.20
C ASP A 15 9.78 3.22 -17.23
N GLY A 16 9.09 2.41 -16.41
CA GLY A 16 9.68 1.55 -15.40
C GLY A 16 10.04 2.26 -14.09
N ASN A 17 9.75 3.57 -13.96
CA ASN A 17 9.92 4.29 -12.71
C ASN A 17 8.79 4.00 -11.72
N PHE A 18 9.09 4.19 -10.44
CA PHE A 18 8.13 3.99 -9.36
C PHE A 18 7.80 5.31 -8.67
N THR A 19 6.50 5.59 -8.56
CA THR A 19 5.97 6.78 -7.88
C THR A 19 5.29 6.38 -6.58
N ARG A 20 5.36 7.22 -5.55
CA ARG A 20 4.65 7.03 -4.28
C ARG A 20 3.85 8.27 -3.94
N SER A 21 2.59 8.09 -3.60
CA SER A 21 1.65 9.17 -3.28
C SER A 21 0.77 8.78 -2.11
N ILE A 22 0.34 9.77 -1.33
CA ILE A 22 -0.77 9.59 -0.40
C ILE A 22 -2.06 9.78 -1.21
N GLU A 23 -2.84 8.73 -1.32
CA GLU A 23 -4.11 8.72 -2.07
C GLU A 23 -5.29 8.51 -1.11
N THR A 24 -6.44 9.08 -1.46
CA THR A 24 -7.71 8.71 -0.81
C THR A 24 -8.26 7.49 -1.55
N ARG A 25 -8.57 6.44 -0.79
CA ARG A 25 -9.07 5.14 -1.26
C ARG A 25 -10.38 4.84 -0.55
N ASP A 26 -11.19 3.96 -1.12
CA ASP A 26 -12.44 3.52 -0.52
C ASP A 26 -12.30 2.11 0.06
N THR A 27 -12.92 1.81 1.20
CA THR A 27 -12.87 0.46 1.78
C THR A 27 -13.44 -0.61 0.86
N ASP A 28 -14.32 -0.25 -0.07
CA ASP A 28 -14.88 -1.17 -1.07
C ASP A 28 -13.83 -1.59 -2.12
N GLU A 29 -12.68 -0.89 -2.22
CA GLU A 29 -11.54 -1.24 -3.08
C GLU A 29 -10.55 -2.22 -2.42
N LEU A 30 -10.72 -2.51 -1.12
CA LEU A 30 -9.87 -3.46 -0.41
C LEU A 30 -10.10 -4.89 -0.90
N PRO A 31 -9.08 -5.76 -0.84
CA PRO A 31 -9.25 -7.17 -1.17
C PRO A 31 -10.30 -7.82 -0.25
N PRO A 32 -10.97 -8.88 -0.72
CA PRO A 32 -11.96 -9.59 0.09
C PRO A 32 -11.31 -10.20 1.34
N GLY A 33 -12.02 -10.13 2.47
CA GLY A 33 -11.59 -10.70 3.75
C GLY A 33 -12.68 -10.62 4.82
N ASP A 34 -12.48 -11.35 5.92
CA ASP A 34 -13.49 -11.48 6.99
C ASP A 34 -13.42 -10.35 8.03
N VAL A 35 -12.29 -9.67 8.12
CA VAL A 35 -12.01 -8.66 9.15
C VAL A 35 -11.50 -7.37 8.50
N LEU A 36 -12.16 -6.26 8.81
CA LEU A 36 -11.71 -4.92 8.46
C LEU A 36 -11.06 -4.25 9.67
N ILE A 37 -9.78 -3.91 9.56
CA ILE A 37 -9.00 -3.28 10.62
C ILE A 37 -8.81 -1.80 10.33
N ARG A 38 -9.19 -0.93 11.28
CA ARG A 38 -8.80 0.48 11.26
C ARG A 38 -7.43 0.63 11.91
N VAL A 39 -6.38 0.61 11.10
CA VAL A 39 -4.99 0.71 11.55
C VAL A 39 -4.76 2.09 12.19
N HIS A 40 -4.35 2.09 13.46
CA HIS A 40 -3.97 3.30 14.18
C HIS A 40 -2.44 3.46 14.21
N TYR A 41 -1.72 2.34 14.27
CA TYR A 41 -0.28 2.30 14.32
C TYR A 41 0.29 1.24 13.38
N THR A 42 1.48 1.50 12.89
CA THR A 42 2.29 0.57 12.13
C THR A 42 3.76 0.89 12.43
N SER A 43 4.66 0.06 11.92
CA SER A 43 6.10 0.26 12.01
C SER A 43 6.65 0.69 10.64
N VAL A 44 7.94 1.02 10.61
CA VAL A 44 8.68 1.23 9.35
C VAL A 44 9.89 0.33 9.36
N ASN A 45 9.90 -0.65 8.45
CA ASN A 45 10.99 -1.60 8.29
C ASN A 45 11.78 -1.33 7.01
N TYR A 46 12.96 -1.93 6.92
CA TYR A 46 13.77 -1.90 5.70
C TYR A 46 13.01 -2.47 4.49
N LYS A 47 12.18 -3.51 4.70
CA LYS A 47 11.35 -4.10 3.65
C LYS A 47 10.28 -3.14 3.13
N ASP A 48 9.73 -2.28 3.98
CA ASP A 48 8.75 -1.27 3.55
C ASP A 48 9.40 -0.24 2.62
N ALA A 49 10.64 0.16 2.92
CA ALA A 49 11.42 1.01 2.04
C ALA A 49 11.70 0.33 0.68
N LEU A 50 12.13 -0.94 0.69
CA LEU A 50 12.36 -1.70 -0.55
C LEU A 50 11.09 -1.84 -1.40
N SER A 51 9.96 -2.13 -0.76
CA SER A 51 8.64 -2.18 -1.39
C SER A 51 8.26 -0.83 -2.01
N ALA A 52 8.40 0.25 -1.23
CA ALA A 52 8.12 1.60 -1.67
C ALA A 52 8.96 2.00 -2.87
N ILE A 53 10.23 1.57 -2.95
CA ILE A 53 11.12 1.95 -4.05
C ILE A 53 10.97 1.15 -5.35
N GLY A 54 10.12 0.14 -5.39
CA GLY A 54 9.95 -0.65 -6.62
C GLY A 54 10.76 -1.95 -6.68
N ASN A 55 11.28 -2.44 -5.55
CA ASN A 55 12.08 -3.67 -5.56
C ASN A 55 11.19 -4.88 -5.88
N ARG A 56 11.34 -5.44 -7.10
CA ARG A 56 10.56 -6.58 -7.58
C ARG A 56 10.75 -7.89 -6.79
N GLY A 57 11.82 -7.99 -5.99
CA GLY A 57 12.02 -9.09 -5.05
C GLY A 57 11.11 -9.01 -3.82
N VAL A 58 10.56 -7.83 -3.53
CA VAL A 58 9.68 -7.57 -2.37
C VAL A 58 8.23 -7.37 -2.81
N THR A 59 7.98 -6.50 -3.79
CA THR A 59 6.63 -6.22 -4.32
C THR A 59 6.55 -6.66 -5.77
N ARG A 60 5.55 -7.49 -6.09
CA ARG A 60 5.39 -8.08 -7.42
C ARG A 60 4.27 -7.44 -8.25
N ASN A 61 3.23 -6.96 -7.57
CA ASN A 61 2.04 -6.39 -8.21
C ASN A 61 1.92 -4.92 -7.82
N TYR A 62 1.66 -4.08 -8.81
CA TYR A 62 1.38 -2.65 -8.64
C TYR A 62 -0.01 -2.35 -9.24
N PRO A 63 -0.77 -1.38 -8.70
CA PRO A 63 -0.46 -0.54 -7.54
C PRO A 63 -0.39 -1.32 -6.22
N HIS A 64 0.43 -0.84 -5.28
CA HIS A 64 0.64 -1.50 -3.98
C HIS A 64 0.63 -0.52 -2.81
N THR A 65 0.11 -0.93 -1.67
CA THR A 65 0.20 -0.20 -0.39
C THR A 65 1.21 -0.92 0.52
N PRO A 66 2.41 -0.35 0.72
CA PRO A 66 3.42 -0.92 1.62
C PRO A 66 2.99 -0.84 3.10
N GLY A 67 3.57 -1.70 3.92
CA GLY A 67 3.30 -1.81 5.35
C GLY A 67 3.07 -3.27 5.73
N ILE A 68 4.07 -3.89 6.37
CA ILE A 68 4.00 -5.31 6.78
C ILE A 68 3.40 -5.53 8.17
N ASP A 69 3.34 -4.49 9.00
CA ASP A 69 2.82 -4.53 10.37
C ASP A 69 1.57 -3.66 10.52
N ALA A 70 0.65 -4.03 11.40
CA ALA A 70 -0.55 -3.24 11.70
C ALA A 70 -1.04 -3.45 13.14
N ALA A 71 -1.45 -2.35 13.79
CA ALA A 71 -2.07 -2.33 15.12
C ALA A 71 -3.18 -1.27 15.23
#